data_AF-A0A973BBM7-F1
#
_entry.id   AF-A0A973BBM7-F1
#
_cell.length_a   1.000
_cell.length_b   1.000
_cell.length_c   1.000
_cell.angle_alpha   90.00
_cell.angle_beta   90.00
_cell.angle_gamma   90.00
#
_symmetry.space_group_name_H-M   'P 1'
#
loop_
_entity.id
_entity.type
_entity.pdbx_description
1 polymer ?
#
loop_
_entity_poly.entity_id
_entity_poly.type
_entity_poly.pdbx_seq_one_letter_code
_entity_poly.pdbx_strand_id
1 'polypeptide(L)' 'EYKAQAAEALKLTAKYMKKMKLVDEIINEPLGGAHRDKDATYKAVQQAISDAFSELEKLSPEKLVEQRMNKYADMGVFKD' A
#
# COMPACT_ATOMS: atom_id res chain seq x y z
N GLU A 1 -6.28 0.52 28.71
CA GLU A 1 -7.61 0.03 28.33
C GLU A 1 -7.97 0.34 26.87
N TYR A 2 -8.65 1.44 26.51
CA TYR A 2 -9.27 1.56 25.17
C TYR A 2 -8.35 1.82 23.97
N LYS A 3 -7.07 2.19 24.16
CA LYS A 3 -6.15 2.51 23.05
C LYS A 3 -5.90 1.34 22.10
N ALA A 4 -5.66 0.15 22.63
CA ALA A 4 -5.38 -1.04 21.82
C ALA A 4 -6.62 -1.51 21.06
N GLN A 5 -7.78 -1.50 21.74
CA GLN A 5 -9.07 -1.85 21.14
C GLN A 5 -9.47 -0.89 20.01
N ALA A 6 -9.22 0.42 20.18
CA ALA A 6 -9.47 1.40 19.13
C ALA A 6 -8.55 1.17 17.91
N ALA A 7 -7.26 0.90 18.13
CA ALA A 7 -6.33 0.61 17.03
C ALA A 7 -6.72 -0.66 16.24
N GLU A 8 -7.19 -1.69 16.94
CA GLU A 8 -7.68 -2.92 16.32
C GLU A 8 -8.99 -2.71 15.55
N ALA A 9 -9.93 -1.94 16.10
CA ALA A 9 -11.19 -1.61 15.45
C ALA A 9 -11.00 -0.79 14.16
N LEU A 10 -10.04 0.15 14.18
CA LEU A 10 -9.70 0.97 13.01
C LEU A 10 -8.92 0.19 11.95
N LYS A 11 -8.44 -1.03 12.25
CA LYS A 11 -7.75 -1.92 11.31
C LYS A 11 -6.61 -1.23 10.55
N LEU A 12 -5.83 -0.40 11.25
CA LEU A 12 -4.80 0.46 10.67
C LEU A 12 -3.53 -0.28 10.20
N THR A 13 -3.48 -1.61 10.34
CA THR A 13 -2.30 -2.40 9.93
C THR A 13 -2.25 -2.57 8.42
N ALA A 14 -1.04 -2.61 7.86
CA ALA A 14 -0.80 -2.80 6.42
C ALA A 14 -1.55 -4.01 5.82
N LYS A 15 -1.64 -5.12 6.57
CA LYS A 15 -2.37 -6.34 6.14
C LYS A 15 -3.85 -6.07 5.90
N TYR A 16 -4.50 -5.34 6.82
CA TYR A 16 -5.91 -4.98 6.68
C TYR A 16 -6.12 -3.96 5.55
N MET A 17 -5.24 -2.96 5.42
CA MET A 17 -5.29 -1.99 4.32
C MET A 17 -5.17 -2.67 2.95
N LYS A 18 -4.27 -3.66 2.81
CA LYS A 18 -4.15 -4.44 1.56
C LYS A 18 -5.39 -5.28 1.29
N LYS A 19 -5.98 -5.89 2.32
CA LYS A 19 -7.25 -6.63 2.20
C LYS A 19 -8.41 -5.72 1.76
N MET A 20 -8.42 -4.47 2.20
CA MET A 20 -9.39 -3.45 1.80
C MET A 20 -9.08 -2.83 0.42
N LYS A 21 -8.05 -3.31 -0.29
CA LYS A 21 -7.58 -2.76 -1.57
C LYS A 21 -7.20 -1.26 -1.51
N LEU A 22 -6.87 -0.76 -0.32
CA LEU A 22 -6.44 0.63 -0.12
C LEU A 22 -4.96 0.82 -0.48
N VAL A 23 -4.15 -0.22 -0.32
CA VAL A 23 -2.72 -0.23 -0.67
C VAL A 23 -2.43 -1.39 -1.61
N ASP A 24 -1.53 -1.18 -2.56
CA ASP A 24 -1.19 -2.15 -3.60
C ASP A 24 -0.18 -3.19 -3.09
N GLU A 25 0.86 -2.71 -2.42
CA GLU A 25 1.96 -3.53 -1.93
C GLU A 25 2.27 -3.30 -0.45
N ILE A 26 2.79 -4.34 0.21
CA ILE A 26 3.36 -4.25 1.56
C ILE A 26 4.84 -4.58 1.42
N ILE A 27 5.68 -3.60 1.70
CA ILE A 27 7.14 -3.77 1.72
C ILE A 27 7.51 -4.38 3.07
N ASN A 28 8.19 -5.54 3.05
CA ASN A 28 8.58 -6.21 4.29
C ASN A 28 9.76 -5.50 4.95
N GLU A 29 9.66 -5.28 6.25
CA GLU A 29 10.75 -4.73 7.04
C GLU A 29 11.79 -5.80 7.39
N PRO A 30 13.08 -5.41 7.54
CA PRO A 30 14.13 -6.31 8.00
C PRO A 30 13.92 -6.76 9.44
N LEU A 31 14.63 -7.83 9.83
CA LEU A 31 14.44 -8.50 11.11
C LEU A 31 14.78 -7.56 12.29
N GLY A 32 13.76 -7.17 13.04
CA GLY A 32 13.86 -6.20 14.13
C GLY A 32 13.38 -4.78 13.78
N GLY A 33 12.87 -4.58 12.56
CA GLY A 33 12.21 -3.35 12.11
C GLY A 33 13.11 -2.45 11.27
N ALA A 34 12.47 -1.58 10.48
CA ALA A 34 13.12 -0.69 9.51
C ALA A 34 14.22 0.21 10.11
N HIS A 35 14.11 0.55 11.39
CA HIS A 35 15.06 1.42 12.09
C HIS A 35 16.41 0.73 12.39
N ARG A 36 16.44 -0.60 12.46
CA ARG A 36 17.67 -1.38 12.75
C ARG A 36 18.54 -1.61 11.53
N ASP A 37 17.93 -1.76 10.35
CA ASP A 37 18.64 -1.95 9.10
C ASP A 37 18.02 -1.03 8.03
N LYS A 38 18.52 0.21 8.04
CA LYS A 38 18.04 1.26 7.15
C LYS A 38 18.47 0.98 5.71
N ASP A 39 19.69 0.50 5.50
CA ASP A 39 20.22 0.19 4.18
C ASP A 39 19.40 -0.88 3.46
N ALA A 40 19.05 -1.97 4.14
CA ALA A 40 18.18 -3.00 3.56
C ALA A 40 16.77 -2.45 3.28
N THR A 41 16.23 -1.64 4.19
CA THR A 41 14.91 -1.02 4.02
C THR A 41 14.90 -0.07 2.81
N TYR A 42 15.92 0.77 2.65
CA TYR A 42 16.03 1.69 1.52
C TYR A 42 16.11 0.95 0.20
N LYS A 43 16.87 -0.15 0.13
CA LYS A 43 16.94 -0.99 -1.06
C LYS A 43 15.58 -1.62 -1.39
N ALA A 44 14.88 -2.14 -0.38
CA ALA A 44 13.54 -2.72 -0.58
C ALA A 44 12.54 -1.67 -1.10
N VAL A 45 12.56 -0.45 -0.55
CA VAL A 45 11.72 0.66 -1.01
C VAL A 45 12.11 1.12 -2.42
N GLN A 46 13.40 1.26 -2.71
CA GLN A 46 13.89 1.63 -4.03
C GLN A 46 13.43 0.63 -5.10
N GLN A 47 13.50 -0.66 -4.80
CA GLN A 47 13.06 -1.72 -5.71
C GLN A 47 11.55 -1.61 -5.96
N ALA A 48 10.74 -1.51 -4.91
CA ALA A 48 9.28 -1.38 -5.03
C ALA A 48 8.86 -0.14 -5.85
N ILE A 49 9.52 1.01 -5.65
CA ILE A 49 9.25 2.22 -6.43
C ILE A 49 9.64 2.03 -7.90
N SER A 50 10.81 1.42 -8.16
CA SER A 50 11.30 1.20 -9.52
C SER A 50 10.39 0.25 -10.29
N ASP A 51 9.90 -0.81 -9.64
CA ASP A 51 8.99 -1.78 -10.23
C ASP A 51 7.63 -1.13 -10.53
N ALA A 52 7.05 -0.42 -9.56
CA ALA A 52 5.80 0.32 -9.74
C ALA A 52 5.90 1.38 -10.85
N PHE A 53 7.02 2.11 -10.92
CA PHE A 53 7.26 3.08 -11.98
C PHE A 53 7.35 2.41 -13.35
N SER A 54 8.09 1.31 -13.46
CA SER A 54 8.27 0.57 -14.72
C SER A 54 6.96 -0.03 -15.24
N GLU A 55 6.02 -0.36 -14.35
CA GLU A 55 4.67 -0.78 -14.74
C GLU A 55 3.82 0.39 -15.25
N LEU A 56 3.86 1.52 -14.55
CA LEU A 56 3.07 2.70 -14.91
C LEU A 56 3.59 3.42 -16.16
N GLU A 57 4.90 3.44 -16.38
CA GLU A 57 5.54 4.06 -17.55
C GLU A 57 5.07 3.42 -18.88
N LYS A 58 4.72 2.13 -18.85
CA LYS A 58 4.23 1.40 -20.03
C LYS A 58 2.80 1.76 -20.43
N LEU A 59 2.08 2.51 -19.58
CA LEU A 59 0.68 2.88 -19.81
C LEU A 59 0.59 4.23 -20.50
N SER A 60 -0.40 4.38 -21.39
CA SER A 60 -0.70 5.69 -21.97
C SER A 60 -1.30 6.63 -20.91
N PRO A 61 -1.17 7.96 -21.08
CA PRO A 61 -1.75 8.95 -20.16
C PRO A 61 -3.25 8.74 -19.91
N GLU A 62 -4.00 8.37 -20.95
CA GLU A 62 -5.44 8.10 -20.85
C GLU A 62 -5.73 6.89 -19.96
N LYS A 63 -4.98 5.80 -20.12
CA LYS A 63 -5.11 4.60 -19.28
C LYS A 63 -4.70 4.86 -17.83
N LEU A 64 -3.70 5.71 -17.60
CA LEU A 64 -3.29 6.10 -16.24
C LEU A 64 -4.41 6.84 -15.50
N VAL A 65 -5.12 7.73 -16.19
CA VAL A 65 -6.27 8.45 -15.60
C VAL A 65 -7.43 7.49 -15.33
N GLU A 66 -7.76 6.64 -16.30
CA GLU A 66 -8.81 5.62 -16.16
C GLU A 66 -8.54 4.69 -14.98
N GLN A 67 -7.33 4.11 -14.89
CA GLN A 67 -6.96 3.22 -13.79
C GLN A 67 -7.02 3.92 -12.43
N ARG A 68 -6.61 5.19 -12.35
CA ARG A 68 -6.72 5.98 -11.12
C ARG A 68 -8.17 6.17 -10.71
N MET A 69 -9.04 6.52 -11.65
CA MET A 69 -10.47 6.70 -11.38
C MET A 69 -11.11 5.40 -10.91
N ASN A 70 -10.85 4.29 -11.60
CA ASN A 70 -11.36 2.97 -11.24
C ASN A 70 -10.86 2.55 -9.85
N LYS A 71 -9.58 2.79 -9.53
CA LYS A 71 -9.01 2.50 -8.21
C LYS A 71 -9.78 3.20 -7.09
N TYR A 72 -10.12 4.48 -7.24
CA TYR A 72 -10.89 5.19 -6.22
C TYR A 72 -12.38 4.82 -6.21
N ALA A 73 -12.96 4.51 -7.37
CA ALA A 73 -14.35 4.07 -7.45
C ALA A 73 -14.57 2.71 -6.77
N ASP A 74 -13.62 1.79 -6.91
CA ASP A 74 -13.64 0.47 -6.27
C ASP A 74 -13.33 0.52 -4.76
N MET A 75 -12.87 1.67 -4.24
CA MET A 75 -12.62 1.85 -2.82
C MET A 75 -13.92 2.13 -2.06
N GLY A 76 -14.39 1.12 -1.35
CA GLY A 76 -15.55 1.23 -0.48
C GLY A 76 -16.47 0.03 -0.65
N VAL A 77 -17.25 -0.29 0.39
CA VAL A 77 -18.29 -1.31 0.30
C VAL A 77 -19.59 -0.60 0.67
N PHE A 78 -20.42 -0.38 -0.34
CA PHE A 78 -21.75 0.19 -0.18
C PHE A 78 -22.78 -0.92 -0.36
N LYS A 79 -23.84 -0.90 0.43
CA LYS A 79 -24.98 -1.79 0.30
C LYS A 79 -26.16 -0.88 -0.03
N ASP A 80 -26.81 -1.13 -1.17
CA ASP A 80 -28.06 -0.45 -1.53
C ASP A 80 -29.17 -0.71 -0.51
#